data_AF-A0A0G0MUG4-F1
#
_entry.id   AF-A0A0G0MUG4-F1
#
_cell.length_a   1.000
_cell.length_b   1.000
_cell.length_c   1.000
_cell.angle_alpha   90.00
_cell.angle_beta   90.00
_cell.angle_gamma   90.00
#
_symmetry.space_group_name_H-M   'P 1'
#
loop_
_entity.id
_entity.type
_entity.pdbx_description
1 polymer ?
#
loop_
_entity_poly.entity_id
_entity_poly.type
_entity_poly.pdbx_seq_one_letter_code
_entity_poly.pdbx_strand_id
1 'polypeptide(L)'
;MATVNFAFILVDNLFFTIIGSVLFVTVLLIFLRVVIVPLTKLTAACEQVRKGNLDVKIENNHQTEINEFIGTFNEMVAELKKSRAAMEEAKDILEIRVKARTRQLQEIIDGQETTIRSRTKELEEQIKELERFRRLTVDRELKMINLKKEIKKLKSPTKND
;
A
#
# COMPACT_ATOMS: atom_id res chain seq x y z
N MET A 1 72.73 -56.50 -14.01
CA MET A 1 72.47 -55.22 -14.70
C MET A 1 70.99 -55.02 -15.05
N ALA A 2 70.30 -55.99 -15.66
CA ALA A 2 68.87 -55.85 -16.01
C ALA A 2 67.91 -55.59 -14.82
N THR A 3 68.12 -56.26 -13.69
CA THR A 3 67.29 -56.10 -12.47
C THR A 3 67.42 -54.71 -11.84
N VAL A 4 68.62 -54.12 -11.90
CA VAL A 4 68.92 -52.79 -11.35
C VAL A 4 68.24 -51.70 -12.19
N ASN A 5 68.32 -51.80 -13.52
CA ASN A 5 67.63 -50.85 -14.42
C ASN A 5 66.10 -50.90 -14.25
N PHE A 6 65.53 -52.09 -14.05
CA PHE A 6 64.11 -52.25 -13.79
C PHE A 6 63.67 -51.60 -12.46
N ALA A 7 64.50 -51.72 -11.41
CA ALA A 7 64.23 -51.06 -10.14
C ALA A 7 64.25 -49.53 -10.24
N PHE A 8 65.19 -48.95 -11.01
CA PHE A 8 65.23 -47.50 -11.25
C PHE A 8 63.95 -47.00 -11.95
N ILE A 9 63.49 -47.69 -13.00
CA ILE A 9 62.25 -47.32 -13.72
C ILE A 9 61.02 -47.36 -12.79
N LEU A 10 60.95 -48.35 -11.89
CA LEU A 10 59.84 -48.44 -10.92
C LEU A 10 59.86 -47.29 -9.91
N VAL A 11 61.04 -46.90 -9.42
CA VAL A 11 61.19 -45.79 -8.46
C VAL A 11 60.81 -44.46 -9.11
N ASP A 12 61.26 -44.22 -10.35
CA ASP A 12 60.94 -42.99 -11.08
C ASP A 12 59.44 -42.88 -11.35
N ASN A 13 58.79 -43.96 -11.81
CA ASN A 13 57.34 -43.98 -12.00
C ASN A 13 56.58 -43.71 -10.70
N LEU A 14 56.99 -44.31 -9.59
CA LEU A 14 56.37 -44.08 -8.29
C LEU A 14 56.51 -42.61 -7.88
N PHE A 15 57.69 -42.01 -8.07
CA PHE A 15 57.93 -40.62 -7.78
C PHE A 15 57.00 -39.68 -8.57
N PHE A 16 56.86 -39.88 -9.88
CA PHE A 16 55.95 -39.08 -10.71
C PHE A 16 54.48 -39.25 -10.30
N THR A 17 54.06 -40.46 -9.93
CA THR A 17 52.67 -40.68 -9.46
C THR A 17 52.39 -39.94 -8.16
N ILE A 18 53.34 -39.92 -7.22
CA ILE A 18 53.18 -39.20 -5.95
C ILE A 18 53.09 -37.70 -6.21
N ILE A 19 54.00 -37.14 -7.01
CA ILE A 19 53.96 -35.71 -7.36
C ILE A 19 52.64 -35.35 -8.05
N GLY A 20 52.21 -36.16 -9.02
CA GLY A 20 50.93 -35.98 -9.70
C GLY A 20 49.77 -35.97 -8.72
N SER A 21 49.76 -36.89 -7.75
CA SER A 21 48.71 -36.94 -6.71
C SER A 21 48.72 -35.70 -5.82
N VAL A 22 49.90 -35.21 -5.41
CA VAL A 22 50.03 -34.03 -4.56
C VAL A 22 49.56 -32.77 -5.30
N LEU A 23 49.95 -32.61 -6.57
CA LEU A 23 49.48 -31.51 -7.41
C LEU A 23 47.96 -31.56 -7.60
N PHE A 24 47.41 -32.74 -7.87
CA PHE A 24 45.97 -32.92 -8.03
C PHE A 24 45.20 -32.53 -6.77
N VAL A 25 45.63 -33.02 -5.60
CA VAL A 25 45.03 -32.64 -4.31
C VAL A 25 45.14 -31.14 -4.06
N THR A 26 46.28 -30.54 -4.39
CA THR A 26 46.50 -29.09 -4.22
C THR A 26 45.53 -28.26 -5.07
N VAL A 27 45.35 -28.61 -6.34
CA VAL A 27 44.39 -27.95 -7.24
C VAL A 27 42.95 -28.10 -6.72
N LEU A 28 42.59 -29.28 -6.22
CA LEU A 28 41.26 -29.54 -5.65
C LEU A 28 40.98 -28.68 -4.42
N LEU A 29 41.98 -28.50 -3.54
CA LEU A 29 41.86 -27.62 -2.37
C LEU A 29 41.70 -26.14 -2.75
N ILE A 30 42.39 -25.69 -3.81
CA ILE A 30 42.23 -24.33 -4.33
C ILE A 30 40.81 -24.15 -4.88
N PHE A 31 40.31 -25.10 -5.68
CA PHE A 31 38.96 -25.06 -6.24
C PHE A 31 37.88 -24.96 -5.15
N LEU A 32 38.01 -25.75 -4.08
CA LEU A 32 37.12 -25.69 -2.92
C LEU A 32 37.07 -24.29 -2.31
N ARG A 33 38.21 -23.63 -2.14
CA ARG A 33 38.28 -22.31 -1.51
C ARG A 33 37.82 -21.17 -2.41
N VAL A 34 38.11 -21.25 -3.71
CA VAL A 34 37.85 -20.15 -4.66
C VAL A 34 36.43 -20.20 -5.23
N VAL A 35 35.82 -21.40 -5.35
CA VAL A 35 34.52 -21.58 -5.99
C VAL A 35 33.47 -22.07 -4.99
N ILE A 36 33.71 -23.20 -4.32
CA ILE A 36 32.68 -23.87 -3.53
C ILE A 36 32.34 -23.08 -2.26
N VAL A 37 33.35 -22.61 -1.51
CA VAL A 37 33.11 -21.85 -0.26
C VAL A 37 32.33 -20.56 -0.52
N PRO A 38 32.68 -19.69 -1.49
CA PRO A 38 31.89 -18.50 -1.78
C PRO A 38 30.45 -18.80 -2.22
N LEU A 39 30.23 -19.85 -3.02
CA LEU A 39 28.89 -20.24 -3.45
C LEU A 39 28.01 -20.66 -2.27
N THR A 40 28.55 -21.46 -1.34
CA THR A 40 27.79 -21.85 -0.14
C THR A 40 27.43 -20.66 0.76
N LYS A 41 28.35 -19.70 0.92
CA LYS A 41 28.08 -18.44 1.63
C LYS A 41 26.98 -17.64 0.95
N LEU A 42 27.01 -17.57 -0.38
CA LEU A 42 25.99 -16.88 -1.16
C LEU A 42 24.62 -17.53 -1.02
N THR A 43 24.53 -18.85 -1.10
CA THR A 43 23.27 -19.57 -0.85
C THR A 43 22.72 -19.29 0.55
N ALA A 44 23.58 -19.30 1.57
CA ALA A 44 23.18 -18.99 2.93
C ALA A 44 22.72 -17.53 3.10
N ALA A 45 23.36 -16.59 2.41
CA ALA A 45 22.95 -15.19 2.39
C ALA A 45 21.60 -15.00 1.69
N CYS A 46 21.38 -15.64 0.54
CA CYS A 46 20.10 -15.64 -0.17
C CYS A 46 18.98 -16.16 0.73
N GLU A 47 19.23 -17.20 1.52
CA GLU A 47 18.25 -17.74 2.45
C GLU A 47 17.91 -16.77 3.59
N GLN A 48 18.91 -16.02 4.09
CA GLN A 48 18.66 -14.98 5.09
C GLN A 48 17.85 -13.81 4.52
N VAL A 49 18.16 -13.37 3.30
CA VAL A 49 17.39 -12.35 2.58
C VAL A 49 15.96 -12.82 2.33
N ARG A 50 15.77 -14.10 1.96
CA ARG A 50 14.44 -14.72 1.80
C ARG A 50 13.62 -14.70 3.10
N LYS A 51 14.28 -14.85 4.26
CA LYS A 51 13.65 -14.73 5.59
C LYS A 51 13.42 -13.27 6.03
N GLY A 52 13.78 -12.29 5.19
CA GLY A 52 13.56 -10.87 5.44
C GLY A 52 14.71 -10.15 6.12
N ASN A 53 15.86 -10.81 6.34
CA ASN A 53 17.07 -10.15 6.84
C ASN A 53 17.81 -9.47 5.67
N LEU A 54 17.73 -8.14 5.61
CA LEU A 54 18.36 -7.33 4.56
C LEU A 54 19.65 -6.64 5.02
N ASP A 55 20.16 -7.00 6.21
CA ASP A 55 21.46 -6.51 6.73
C ASP A 55 22.62 -7.44 6.35
N VAL A 56 22.33 -8.48 5.58
CA VAL A 56 23.32 -9.45 5.13
C VAL A 56 24.25 -8.79 4.11
N LYS A 57 25.55 -8.92 4.35
CA LYS A 57 26.60 -8.49 3.42
C LYS A 57 27.64 -9.59 3.32
N ILE A 58 27.98 -9.97 2.09
CA ILE A 58 29.08 -10.90 1.84
C ILE A 58 30.31 -10.07 1.48
N GLU A 59 31.40 -10.28 2.20
CA GLU A 59 32.68 -9.63 1.92
C GLU A 59 33.30 -10.19 0.63
N ASN A 60 33.90 -9.28 -0.15
CA ASN A 60 34.58 -9.61 -1.37
C ASN A 60 36.09 -9.45 -1.18
N ASN A 61 36.81 -10.57 -1.05
CA ASN A 61 38.24 -10.57 -0.74
C ASN A 61 39.14 -10.83 -1.97
N HIS A 62 38.58 -11.19 -3.13
CA HIS A 62 39.35 -11.55 -4.32
C HIS A 62 38.65 -11.09 -5.62
N GLN A 63 39.39 -10.80 -6.68
CA GLN A 63 38.78 -10.47 -7.98
C GLN A 63 38.53 -11.76 -8.79
N THR A 64 37.31 -12.28 -8.73
CA THR A 64 36.82 -13.42 -9.53
C THR A 64 35.40 -13.12 -10.02
N GLU A 65 34.92 -13.86 -11.01
CA GLU A 65 33.56 -13.74 -11.55
C GLU A 65 32.50 -14.06 -10.47
N ILE A 66 32.82 -14.96 -9.54
CA ILE A 66 31.95 -15.28 -8.38
C ILE A 66 31.82 -14.06 -7.46
N ASN A 67 32.90 -13.29 -7.32
CA ASN A 67 32.93 -12.11 -6.48
C ASN A 67 32.26 -10.89 -7.14
N GLU A 68 32.27 -10.81 -8.46
CA GLU A 68 31.40 -9.88 -9.20
C GLU A 68 29.92 -10.19 -8.91
N PHE A 69 29.54 -11.48 -8.98
CA PHE A 69 28.17 -11.89 -8.65
C PHE A 69 27.77 -11.59 -7.19
N ILE A 70 28.71 -11.73 -6.24
CA ILE A 70 28.52 -11.29 -4.85
C ILE A 70 28.30 -9.76 -4.78
N GLY A 71 29.02 -8.99 -5.59
CA GLY A 71 28.82 -7.55 -5.71
C GLY A 71 27.39 -7.21 -6.14
N THR A 72 26.93 -7.79 -7.25
CA THR A 72 25.57 -7.60 -7.76
C THR A 72 24.51 -8.06 -6.75
N PHE A 73 24.75 -9.17 -6.05
CA PHE A 73 23.86 -9.63 -4.98
C PHE A 73 23.75 -8.62 -3.83
N ASN A 74 24.88 -8.10 -3.35
CA ASN A 74 24.90 -7.10 -2.28
C ASN A 74 24.18 -5.80 -2.71
N GLU A 75 24.35 -5.36 -3.95
CA GLU A 75 23.64 -4.20 -4.51
C GLU A 75 22.12 -4.43 -4.54
N MET A 76 21.67 -5.59 -5.02
CA MET A 76 20.26 -5.98 -5.01
C MET A 76 19.68 -5.97 -3.59
N VAL A 77 20.40 -6.48 -2.59
CA VAL A 77 19.94 -6.48 -1.18
C VAL A 77 19.85 -5.04 -0.65
N ALA A 78 20.81 -4.18 -0.99
CA ALA A 78 20.79 -2.78 -0.60
C ALA A 78 19.61 -2.02 -1.23
N GLU A 79 19.30 -2.27 -2.50
CA GLU A 79 18.15 -1.69 -3.18
C GLU A 79 16.83 -2.19 -2.57
N LEU A 80 16.74 -3.48 -2.26
CA LEU A 80 15.57 -4.04 -1.59
C LEU A 80 15.35 -3.41 -0.21
N LYS A 81 16.42 -3.19 0.55
CA LYS A 81 16.38 -2.50 1.86
C LYS A 81 15.89 -1.05 1.70
N LYS A 82 16.39 -0.32 0.71
CA LYS A 82 15.96 1.05 0.41
C LYS A 82 14.48 1.10 0.00
N SER A 83 14.04 0.19 -0.86
CA SER A 83 12.65 0.06 -1.29
C SER A 83 11.72 -0.19 -0.10
N ARG A 84 12.11 -1.09 0.82
CA ARG A 84 11.36 -1.36 2.04
C ARG A 84 11.24 -0.13 2.94
N ALA A 85 12.32 0.62 3.13
CA ALA A 85 12.30 1.86 3.91
C ALA A 85 11.37 2.91 3.30
N ALA A 86 11.44 3.10 1.98
CA ALA A 86 10.55 4.02 1.26
C ALA A 86 9.07 3.60 1.33
N MET A 87 8.78 2.30 1.30
CA MET A 87 7.41 1.79 1.47
C MET A 87 6.85 2.08 2.87
N GLU A 88 7.64 1.90 3.92
CA GLU A 88 7.20 2.25 5.29
C GLU A 88 6.99 3.76 5.44
N GLU A 89 7.89 4.59 4.93
CA GLU A 89 7.72 6.04 4.95
C GLU A 89 6.45 6.48 4.20
N ALA A 90 6.20 5.90 3.01
CA ALA A 90 5.01 6.18 2.23
C ALA A 90 3.73 5.78 2.96
N LYS A 91 3.76 4.65 3.69
CA LYS A 91 2.65 4.18 4.52
C LYS A 91 2.35 5.15 5.66
N ASP A 92 3.36 5.61 6.38
CA ASP A 92 3.19 6.58 7.47
C ASP A 92 2.59 7.90 6.97
N ILE A 93 3.10 8.41 5.84
CA ILE A 93 2.57 9.62 5.19
C ILE A 93 1.11 9.41 4.76
N LEU A 94 0.79 8.23 4.21
CA LEU A 94 -0.56 7.91 3.79
C LEU A 94 -1.52 7.84 4.98
N GLU A 95 -1.09 7.27 6.11
CA GLU A 95 -1.89 7.21 7.33
C GLU A 95 -2.22 8.61 7.86
N ILE A 96 -1.23 9.51 7.90
CA ILE A 96 -1.43 10.92 8.26
C ILE A 96 -2.44 11.59 7.32
N ARG A 97 -2.30 11.36 6.00
CA ARG A 97 -3.20 11.94 4.99
C ARG A 97 -4.61 11.42 5.12
N VAL A 98 -4.79 10.13 5.35
CA VAL A 98 -6.11 9.51 5.57
C VAL A 98 -6.76 10.15 6.79
N LYS A 99 -6.05 10.23 7.91
CA LYS A 99 -6.58 10.86 9.14
C LYS A 99 -6.98 12.32 8.92
N ALA A 100 -6.14 13.09 8.22
CA ALA A 100 -6.45 14.48 7.90
C ALA A 100 -7.69 14.61 7.00
N ARG A 101 -7.82 13.77 5.96
CA ARG A 101 -8.98 13.75 5.07
C ARG A 101 -10.24 13.29 5.77
N THR A 102 -10.17 12.28 6.63
CA THR A 102 -11.31 11.82 7.42
C THR A 102 -11.82 12.95 8.33
N ARG A 103 -10.92 13.69 8.97
CA ARG A 103 -11.31 14.86 9.77
C ARG A 103 -11.98 15.96 8.94
N GLN A 104 -11.40 16.31 7.78
CA GLN A 104 -12.00 17.28 6.87
C GLN A 104 -13.39 16.86 6.39
N LEU A 105 -13.56 15.58 6.06
CA LEU A 105 -14.87 15.04 5.67
C LEU A 105 -15.88 15.12 6.80
N GLN A 106 -15.47 14.83 8.04
CA GLN A 106 -16.35 14.97 9.20
C GLN A 106 -16.79 16.42 9.41
N GLU A 107 -15.87 17.38 9.32
CA GLU A 107 -16.18 18.81 9.44
C GLU A 107 -17.18 19.26 8.35
N ILE A 108 -17.05 18.74 7.12
CA ILE A 108 -18.00 19.01 6.03
C ILE A 108 -19.37 18.40 6.32
N ILE A 109 -19.41 17.14 6.78
CA ILE A 109 -20.66 16.45 7.13
C ILE A 109 -21.40 17.23 8.22
N ASP A 110 -20.72 17.59 9.30
CA ASP A 110 -21.29 18.34 10.41
C ASP A 110 -21.84 19.71 9.93
N GLY A 111 -21.09 20.40 9.06
CA GLY A 111 -21.54 21.65 8.44
C GLY A 111 -22.77 21.47 7.54
N GLN A 112 -22.84 20.39 6.77
CA GLN A 112 -24.00 20.07 5.94
C GLN A 112 -25.22 19.73 6.79
N GLU A 113 -25.06 18.97 7.87
CA GLU A 113 -26.15 18.65 8.79
C GLU A 113 -26.75 19.90 9.43
N THR A 114 -25.91 20.85 9.87
CA THR A 114 -26.41 22.12 10.41
C THR A 114 -27.18 22.93 9.36
N THR A 115 -26.70 22.96 8.12
CA THR A 115 -27.37 23.62 7.00
C THR A 115 -28.71 22.97 6.69
N ILE A 116 -28.76 21.64 6.58
CA ILE A 116 -29.98 20.87 6.37
C ILE A 116 -30.97 21.17 7.48
N ARG A 117 -30.55 21.10 8.75
CA ARG A 117 -31.41 21.39 9.90
C ARG A 117 -31.99 22.81 9.85
N SER A 118 -31.19 23.81 9.48
CA SER A 118 -31.66 25.19 9.34
C SER A 118 -32.70 25.32 8.23
N ARG A 119 -32.44 24.71 7.06
CA ARG A 119 -33.34 24.75 5.91
C ARG A 119 -34.64 24.00 6.17
N THR A 120 -34.58 22.87 6.87
CA THR A 120 -35.78 22.13 7.28
C THR A 120 -36.68 22.99 8.17
N LYS A 121 -36.11 23.68 9.16
CA LYS A 121 -36.88 24.62 10.01
C LYS A 121 -37.48 25.77 9.22
N GLU A 122 -36.70 26.38 8.34
CA GLU A 122 -37.17 27.48 7.48
C GLU A 122 -38.35 27.04 6.60
N LEU A 123 -38.25 25.86 5.98
CA LEU A 123 -39.33 25.28 5.18
C LEU A 123 -40.57 24.95 6.02
N GLU A 124 -40.42 24.43 7.24
CA GLU A 124 -41.53 24.18 8.16
C GLU A 124 -42.27 25.48 8.52
N GLU A 125 -41.54 26.56 8.77
CA GLU A 125 -42.14 27.88 9.03
C GLU A 125 -42.89 28.43 7.81
N GLN A 126 -42.30 28.32 6.61
CA GLN A 126 -42.96 28.73 5.36
C GLN A 126 -44.24 27.92 5.10
N ILE A 127 -44.22 26.60 5.35
CA ILE A 127 -45.41 25.76 5.21
C ILE A 127 -46.50 26.25 6.18
N LYS A 128 -46.15 26.51 7.44
CA LYS A 128 -47.10 26.99 8.45
C LYS A 128 -47.71 28.35 8.09
N GLU A 129 -46.91 29.26 7.54
CA GLU A 129 -47.40 30.55 7.06
C GLU A 129 -48.36 30.38 5.87
N LEU A 130 -48.00 29.53 4.91
CA LEU A 130 -48.82 29.24 3.74
C LEU A 130 -50.17 28.60 4.13
N GLU A 131 -50.16 27.67 5.08
CA GLU A 131 -51.39 27.08 5.64
C GLU A 131 -52.27 28.12 6.33
N ARG A 132 -51.68 29.04 7.10
CA ARG A 132 -52.40 30.13 7.75
C ARG A 132 -53.03 31.07 6.72
N PHE A 133 -52.27 31.45 5.69
CA PHE A 133 -52.76 32.28 4.60
C PHE A 133 -53.92 31.61 3.84
N ARG A 134 -53.79 30.30 3.58
CA ARG A 134 -54.86 29.49 2.96
C ARG A 134 -56.14 29.54 3.78
N ARG A 135 -56.07 29.31 5.09
CA ARG A 135 -57.25 29.39 5.98
C ARG A 135 -57.92 30.75 5.93
N LEU A 136 -57.15 31.84 6.05
CA LEU A 136 -57.67 33.21 6.01
C LEU A 136 -58.37 33.53 4.68
N THR A 137 -57.84 33.04 3.56
CA THR A 137 -58.46 33.24 2.25
C THR A 137 -59.78 32.48 2.13
N VAL A 138 -59.83 31.23 2.60
CA VAL A 138 -61.08 30.44 2.62
C VAL A 138 -62.14 31.09 3.51
N ASP A 139 -61.75 31.58 4.71
CA ASP A 139 -62.68 32.28 5.61
C ASP A 139 -63.25 33.56 4.96
N ARG A 140 -62.41 34.30 4.23
CA ARG A 140 -62.84 35.49 3.47
C ARG A 140 -63.80 35.12 2.34
N GLU A 141 -63.54 34.06 1.59
CA GLU A 141 -64.42 33.59 0.51
C GLU A 141 -65.78 33.14 1.06
N LEU A 142 -65.80 32.36 2.14
CA LEU A 142 -67.03 31.96 2.82
C LEU A 142 -67.86 33.17 3.28
N LYS A 143 -67.20 34.18 3.86
CA LYS A 143 -67.86 35.42 4.27
C LYS A 143 -68.43 36.20 3.08
N MET A 144 -67.70 36.29 1.97
CA MET A 144 -68.21 36.89 0.74
C MET A 144 -69.43 36.16 0.18
N ILE A 145 -69.44 34.84 0.21
CA ILE A 145 -70.59 34.04 -0.24
C ILE A 145 -71.82 34.35 0.61
N ASN A 146 -71.67 34.41 1.94
CA ASN A 146 -72.77 34.73 2.85
C ASN A 146 -73.29 36.16 2.62
N LEU A 147 -72.39 37.15 2.50
CA LEU A 147 -72.76 38.53 2.20
C LEU A 147 -73.50 38.64 0.86
N LYS A 148 -73.04 37.94 -0.19
CA LYS A 148 -73.73 37.91 -1.49
C LYS A 148 -75.14 37.32 -1.37
N LYS A 149 -75.32 36.25 -0.58
CA LYS A 149 -76.65 35.65 -0.30
C LYS A 149 -77.56 36.63 0.44
N GLU A 150 -77.04 37.36 1.43
CA GLU A 150 -77.76 38.38 2.19
C GLU A 150 -78.21 39.55 1.31
N ILE A 151 -77.31 40.10 0.49
CA ILE A 151 -77.64 41.16 -0.47
C ILE A 151 -78.74 40.69 -1.43
N LYS A 152 -78.70 39.42 -1.87
CA LYS A 152 -79.73 38.87 -2.75
C LYS A 152 -81.10 38.78 -2.06
N LYS A 153 -81.15 38.43 -0.75
CA LYS A 153 -82.38 38.45 0.06
C LYS A 153 -82.92 39.87 0.32
N LEU A 154 -82.04 40.85 0.49
CA LEU A 154 -82.44 42.25 0.70
C LEU A 154 -82.90 42.94 -0.60
N LYS A 155 -82.38 42.50 -1.76
CA LYS A 155 -82.77 42.99 -3.08
C LYS A 155 -83.95 42.25 -3.71
N SER A 156 -84.38 41.11 -3.17
CA SER A 156 -85.65 40.52 -3.60
C SER A 156 -86.78 41.45 -3.18
N PRO A 157 -87.67 41.88 -4.09
CA PRO A 157 -88.71 42.84 -3.77
C PRO A 157 -89.55 42.31 -2.60
N THR A 158 -89.71 43.13 -1.56
CA THR A 158 -90.83 42.96 -0.61
C THR A 158 -92.09 42.98 -1.45
N LYS A 159 -92.65 41.80 -1.69
CA LYS A 159 -94.03 41.64 -2.12
C LYS A 159 -94.86 42.15 -0.94
N ASN A 160 -95.08 43.46 -0.89
CA ASN A 160 -96.12 44.02 -0.05
C ASN A 160 -97.42 43.77 -0.82
N ASP A 161 -98.24 42.90 -0.22
CA ASP A 161 -99.64 42.70 -0.56
C ASP A 161 -100.43 44.02 -0.47
#